data_AF-A0A3C0KY13-F1
#
_entry.id   AF-A0A3C0KY13-F1
#
_cell.length_a   1.000
_cell.length_b   1.000
_cell.length_c   1.000
_cell.angle_alpha   90.00
_cell.angle_beta   90.00
_cell.angle_gamma   90.00
#
_symmetry.space_group_name_H-M   'P 1'
#
loop_
_entity.id
_entity.type
_entity.pdbx_description
1 polymer ?
#
loop_
_entity_poly.entity_id
_entity_poly.type
_entity_poly.pdbx_seq_one_letter_code
_entity_poly.pdbx_strand_id
1 'polypeptide(L)' 'MGLTVQKKFFERREQVFEDLAQTGHWPTTFVSGASPELPLHWHDLDVSGYVIEGTTYLVDEAGQ' A
#
# COMPACT_ATOMS: atom_id res chain seq x y z
N MET A 1 13.93 5.18 7.17
CA MET A 1 12.63 5.36 6.47
C MET A 1 11.52 5.32 7.52
N GLY A 2 10.53 6.22 7.50
CA GLY A 2 9.44 6.21 8.50
C GLY A 2 8.17 5.56 7.95
N LEU A 3 7.68 4.48 8.59
CA LEU A 3 6.39 3.87 8.25
C LEU A 3 5.25 4.57 9.00
N THR A 4 4.24 5.05 8.27
CA THR A 4 3.01 5.62 8.87
C THR A 4 1.81 4.77 8.46
N VAL A 5 1.06 4.27 9.44
CA VAL A 5 -0.14 3.46 9.21
C VAL A 5 -1.39 4.23 9.65
N GLN A 6 -2.25 4.57 8.69
CA GLN A 6 -3.52 5.25 8.95
C GLN A 6 -4.69 4.29 8.80
N LYS A 7 -5.35 3.95 9.92
CA LYS A 7 -6.50 3.04 9.92
C LYS A 7 -7.79 3.80 9.61
N LYS A 8 -8.62 3.26 8.70
CA LYS A 8 -9.90 3.86 8.27
C LYS A 8 -9.75 5.31 7.79
N PHE A 9 -8.66 5.62 7.09
CA PHE A 9 -8.43 6.96 6.54
C PHE A 9 -9.50 7.36 5.52
N PHE A 10 -9.98 6.40 4.74
CA PHE A 10 -11.12 6.55 3.84
C PHE A 10 -12.29 5.67 4.28
N GLU A 11 -13.50 6.16 4.04
CA GLU A 11 -14.75 5.46 4.34
C GLU A 11 -15.28 4.69 3.12
N ARG A 12 -14.98 5.20 1.92
CA ARG A 12 -15.47 4.66 0.65
C ARG A 12 -14.32 4.40 -0.31
N ARG A 13 -14.45 3.35 -1.11
CA ARG A 13 -13.45 2.95 -2.10
C ARG A 13 -13.16 4.07 -3.12
N GLU A 14 -14.17 4.86 -3.47
CA GLU A 14 -14.04 5.96 -4.43
C GLU A 14 -13.03 7.01 -3.97
N GLN A 15 -12.91 7.23 -2.66
CA GLN A 15 -11.98 8.22 -2.10
C GLN A 15 -10.51 7.81 -2.32
N VAL A 16 -10.21 6.50 -2.36
CA VAL A 16 -8.88 6.00 -2.73
C VAL A 16 -8.54 6.36 -4.17
N PHE A 17 -9.50 6.21 -5.09
CA PHE A 17 -9.28 6.55 -6.49
C PHE A 17 -9.17 8.05 -6.72
N GLU A 18 -9.95 8.85 -5.99
CA GLU A 18 -9.85 10.31 -5.97
C GLU A 18 -8.45 10.76 -5.50
N ASP A 19 -7.91 10.14 -4.45
CA ASP A 19 -6.56 10.44 -3.92
C ASP A 19 -5.44 10.04 -4.89
N LEU A 20 -5.53 8.86 -5.51
CA LEU A 20 -4.61 8.44 -6.57
C LEU A 20 -4.59 9.44 -7.73
N ALA A 21 -5.76 9.90 -8.17
CA ALA A 21 -5.88 10.91 -9.23
C ALA A 21 -5.27 12.25 -8.83
N GLN A 22 -5.43 12.69 -7.57
CA GLN A 22 -4.86 13.94 -7.06
C GLN A 22 -3.34 13.88 -6.92
N THR A 23 -2.81 12.74 -6.49
CA THR A 23 -1.38 12.54 -6.23
C THR A 23 -0.59 12.14 -7.48
N GLY A 24 -1.27 11.89 -8.61
CA GLY A 24 -0.65 11.48 -9.87
C GLY A 24 -0.17 10.03 -9.88
N HIS A 25 -0.53 9.23 -8.88
CA HIS A 25 -0.22 7.80 -8.84
C HIS A 25 -1.20 7.04 -9.73
N TRP A 26 -0.70 6.03 -10.46
CA TRP A 26 -1.55 5.18 -11.29
C TRP A 26 -1.91 3.88 -10.55
N PRO A 27 -3.20 3.52 -10.42
CA PRO A 27 -3.57 2.26 -9.81
C PRO A 27 -3.09 1.10 -10.68
N THR A 28 -2.17 0.30 -10.14
CA THR A 28 -1.94 -1.04 -10.67
C THR A 28 -2.84 -2.00 -9.90
N THR A 29 -3.99 -2.35 -10.47
CA THR A 29 -4.86 -3.38 -9.88
C THR A 29 -4.24 -4.74 -10.16
N PHE A 30 -3.50 -5.26 -9.20
CA PHE A 30 -2.97 -6.62 -9.27
C PHE A 30 -4.00 -7.59 -8.65
N VAL A 31 -4.75 -8.28 -9.50
CA VAL A 31 -5.62 -9.38 -9.07
C VAL A 31 -4.79 -10.66 -9.14
N SER A 32 -4.12 -11.01 -8.05
CA SER A 32 -3.50 -12.32 -7.88
C SER A 32 -4.23 -13.11 -6.80
N GLY A 33 -4.12 -14.45 -6.88
CA GLY A 33 -4.29 -15.26 -5.68
C GLY A 33 -3.25 -14.88 -4.63
N ALA A 34 -3.31 -15.50 -3.45
CA ALA A 34 -2.27 -15.34 -2.44
C ALA A 34 -0.89 -15.67 -3.05
N SER A 35 -0.07 -14.64 -3.23
CA SER A 35 1.32 -14.83 -3.66
C SER A 35 2.12 -15.38 -2.48
N PRO A 36 3.10 -16.27 -2.69
CA PRO A 36 4.12 -16.50 -1.67
C PRO A 36 4.80 -15.15 -1.33
N GLU A 37 5.24 -15.05 -0.09
CA GLU A 37 6.04 -13.93 0.39
C GLU A 37 7.28 -13.74 -0.50
N LEU A 38 7.50 -12.51 -0.95
CA LEU A 38 8.71 -12.14 -1.67
C LEU A 38 9.87 -12.03 -0.68
N PRO A 39 11.13 -12.26 -1.11
CA PRO A 39 12.28 -11.93 -0.29
C PRO A 39 12.22 -10.47 0.19
N LEU A 40 12.66 -10.23 1.42
CA LEU A 40 12.77 -8.88 1.97
C LEU A 40 13.61 -8.00 1.04
N HIS A 41 13.04 -6.86 0.64
CA HIS A 41 13.67 -5.91 -0.25
C HIS A 41 13.27 -4.48 0.12
N TRP A 42 14.00 -3.51 -0.44
CA TRP A 42 13.84 -2.09 -0.18
C TRP A 42 13.65 -1.34 -1.50
N HIS A 43 12.91 -0.23 -1.44
CA HIS A 43 12.75 0.71 -2.54
C HIS A 43 13.35 2.06 -2.15
N ASP A 44 14.08 2.69 -3.08
CA ASP A 44 14.52 4.09 -2.95
C ASP A 44 13.45 5.04 -3.51
N LEU A 45 12.21 4.83 -3.05
CA LEU A 45 11.00 5.49 -3.56
C LEU A 45 10.00 5.66 -2.40
N ASP A 46 9.26 6.76 -2.39
CA ASP A 46 8.07 6.88 -1.54
C ASP A 46 6.93 6.03 -2.12
N VAL A 47 6.26 5.26 -1.24
CA VAL A 47 5.17 4.36 -1.64
C VAL A 47 3.92 4.63 -0.81
N SER A 48 2.81 4.88 -1.49
CA SER A 48 1.46 4.89 -0.92
C SER A 48 0.73 3.61 -1.26
N GLY A 49 0.44 2.78 -0.25
CA GLY A 49 -0.32 1.53 -0.40
C GLY A 49 -1.71 1.62 0.24
N TYR A 50 -2.74 1.18 -0.48
CA TYR A 50 -4.12 1.12 0.03
C TYR A 50 -4.58 -0.33 0.13
N VAL A 51 -4.94 -0.77 1.33
CA VAL A 51 -5.59 -2.07 1.56
C VAL A 51 -7.09 -1.85 1.57
N ILE A 52 -7.74 -2.14 0.43
CA ILE A 52 -9.18 -1.97 0.27
C ILE A 52 -9.94 -3.17 0.88
N GLU A 53 -9.40 -4.37 0.70
CA GLU A 53 -9.93 -5.61 1.27
C GLU A 53 -8.78 -6.55 1.63
N GLY A 54 -8.92 -7.32 2.72
CA GLY A 54 -7.91 -8.27 3.18
C GLY A 54 -6.90 -7.67 4.16
N THR A 55 -5.69 -8.23 4.18
CA THR A 55 -4.61 -7.83 5.07
C THR A 55 -3.30 -7.72 4.31
N THR A 56 -2.41 -6.87 4.80
CA THR A 56 -1.02 -6.77 4.35
C THR A 56 -0.12 -6.57 5.57
N TYR A 57 1.18 -6.75 5.39
CA TYR A 57 2.19 -6.32 6.36
C TYR A 57 3.29 -5.58 5.61
N LEU A 58 3.88 -4.60 6.28
CA LEU A 58 5.11 -3.95 5.87
C LEU A 58 6.05 -4.05 7.05
N VAL A 59 7.34 -4.17 6.76
CA VAL A 59 8.38 -4.13 7.77
C VAL A 59 9.23 -2.88 7.59
N ASP A 60 9.69 -2.31 8.69
CA ASP A 60 10.63 -1.19 8.66
C ASP A 60 12.09 -1.63 8.40
N GLU A 61 13.04 -0.69 8.47
CA GLU A 61 14.47 -0.96 8.28
C GLU A 61 15.06 -1.94 9.32
N ALA A 62 14.39 -2.13 10.47
CA ALA A 62 14.75 -3.11 11.49
C ALA A 62 14.04 -4.46 11.30
N GLY A 63 13.20 -4.60 10.27
CA GLY A 63 12.42 -5.81 10.00
C GLY A 63 11.19 -5.96 10.91
N GLN A 64 10.70 -4.87 11.49
CA GLN A 64 9.56 -4.84 12.43
C GLN A 64 8.25 -4.45 11.75
#